data_AF-A0A929M717-F1
#
_entry.id   AF-A0A929M717-F1
#
_cell.length_a   1.000
_cell.length_b   1.000
_cell.length_c   1.000
_cell.angle_alpha   90.00
_cell.angle_beta   90.00
_cell.angle_gamma   90.00
#
_symmetry.space_group_name_H-M   'P 1'
#
loop_
_entity.id
_entity.type
_entity.pdbx_description
1 polymer ?
#
loop_
_entity_poly.entity_id
_entity_poly.type
_entity_poly.pdbx_seq_one_letter_code
_entity_poly.pdbx_strand_id
1 'polypeptide(L)' 'GKNIIVDYKTIVAGANYFSKVVEKMVLDPVSRKKVSNLDSRSYLYYGRTYFFESNETQAKFEANPEKYVETNGTLK' A
#
# COMPACT_ATOMS: atom_id res chain seq x y z
N GLY A 1 37.09 21.33 6.59
CA GLY A 1 35.89 20.53 6.25
C GLY A 1 35.10 21.26 5.18
N LYS A 2 34.44 20.54 4.26
CA LYS A 2 33.57 21.16 3.26
C LYS A 2 32.23 21.50 3.91
N ASN A 3 31.86 22.78 3.92
CA ASN A 3 30.54 23.21 4.37
C ASN A 3 29.57 23.15 3.18
N ILE A 4 28.45 22.46 3.37
CA ILE A 4 27.36 22.39 2.39
C ILE A 4 26.30 23.39 2.85
N ILE A 5 26.05 24.41 2.02
CA ILE A 5 25.01 25.41 2.27
C ILE A 5 23.78 24.98 1.47
N VAL A 6 22.70 24.64 2.18
CA VAL A 6 21.43 24.23 1.57
C VAL A 6 20.39 25.27 1.93
N ASP A 7 19.67 25.77 0.92
CA ASP A 7 18.64 26.79 1.11
C ASP A 7 17.46 26.24 1.94
N TYR A 8 16.86 27.08 2.78
CA TYR A 8 15.72 26.71 3.61
C TYR A 8 14.57 26.14 2.78
N LYS A 9 14.33 26.68 1.58
CA LYS A 9 13.30 26.18 0.66
C LYS A 9 13.55 24.72 0.26
N THR A 10 14.81 24.33 0.10
CA THR A 10 15.20 22.96 -0.25
C THR A 10 14.98 22.00 0.91
N ILE A 11 15.24 22.44 2.16
CA ILE A 11 14.95 21.65 3.36
C ILE A 11 13.44 21.42 3.51
N VAL A 12 12.64 22.47 3.34
CA VAL A 12 11.17 22.38 3.40
C VAL A 12 10.61 21.49 2.28
N ALA A 13 11.12 21.62 1.05
CA ALA A 13 10.71 20.77 -0.06
C ALA A 13 11.06 19.29 0.19
N GLY A 14 12.27 19.01 0.70
CA GLY A 14 12.69 17.67 1.09
C GLY A 14 11.79 17.08 2.17
N ALA A 15 11.56 17.81 3.28
CA ALA A 15 10.70 17.36 4.37
C ALA A 15 9.26 17.01 3.91
N ASN A 16 8.70 17.83 3.01
CA ASN A 16 7.37 17.57 2.44
C ASN A 16 7.37 16.37 1.47
N TYR A 17 8.45 16.17 0.71
CA TYR A 17 8.59 15.03 -0.20
C TYR A 17 8.59 13.70 0.56
N PHE A 18 9.29 13.63 1.70
CA PHE A 18 9.35 12.42 2.53
C PHE A 18 8.04 12.12 3.29
N SER A 19 7.16 13.11 3.42
CA SER A 19 5.90 12.98 4.17
C SER A 19 4.68 12.75 3.29
N LYS A 20 4.83 12.77 1.95
CA LYS A 20 3.70 12.63 1.04
C LYS A 20 3.30 11.17 0.93
N VAL A 21 2.25 10.81 1.65
CA VAL A 21 1.53 9.55 1.44
C VAL A 21 0.89 9.60 0.05
N VAL A 22 1.48 8.88 -0.91
CA VAL A 22 0.98 8.84 -2.28
C VAL A 22 -0.12 7.80 -2.38
N GLU A 23 -1.30 8.25 -2.82
CA GLU A 23 -2.39 7.36 -3.16
C GLU A 23 -2.02 6.49 -4.36
N LYS A 24 -2.20 5.18 -4.20
CA LYS A 24 -1.99 4.18 -5.22
C LYS A 24 -3.22 3.29 -5.32
N MET A 25 -3.75 3.20 -6.54
CA MET A 25 -4.80 2.25 -6.86
C MET A 25 -4.20 0.85 -7.03
N VAL A 26 -4.67 -0.09 -6.22
CA VAL A 26 -4.26 -1.49 -6.20
C VAL A 26 -5.48 -2.39 -6.40
N LEU A 27 -5.29 -3.66 -6.75
CA LEU A 27 -6.41 -4.57 -6.97
C LEU A 27 -6.79 -5.29 -5.67
N ASP A 28 -8.09 -5.36 -5.40
CA ASP A 28 -8.67 -6.26 -4.42
C ASP A 28 -8.40 -7.71 -4.87
N PRO A 29 -7.73 -8.56 -4.05
CA PRO A 29 -7.42 -9.93 -4.43
C PRO A 29 -8.62 -10.81 -4.75
N VAL A 30 -9.78 -10.51 -4.15
CA VAL A 30 -11.01 -11.27 -4.23
C VAL A 30 -11.92 -10.73 -5.34
N SER A 31 -12.21 -9.43 -5.33
CA SER A 31 -13.16 -8.83 -6.30
C SER A 31 -12.51 -8.32 -7.59
N ARG A 32 -11.17 -8.20 -7.63
CA ARG A 32 -10.39 -7.64 -8.75
C ARG A 32 -10.73 -6.19 -9.10
N LYS A 33 -11.43 -5.49 -8.22
CA LYS A 33 -11.67 -4.06 -8.38
C LYS A 33 -10.47 -3.26 -7.89
N LYS A 34 -10.30 -2.06 -8.44
CA LYS A 34 -9.26 -1.14 -8.01
C LYS A 34 -9.71 -0.41 -6.74
N VAL A 35 -8.87 -0.42 -5.73
CA VAL A 35 -9.07 0.22 -4.43
C VAL A 35 -7.86 1.10 -4.10
N SER A 36 -8.10 2.20 -3.40
CA SER A 36 -7.05 3.10 -2.93
C SER A 36 -6.34 2.52 -1.73
N ASN A 37 -5.00 2.49 -1.71
CA ASN A 37 -4.24 2.05 -0.53
C ASN A 37 -4.40 2.96 0.70
N LEU A 38 -5.06 4.12 0.56
CA LEU A 38 -5.25 5.08 1.66
C LEU A 38 -6.63 5.00 2.28
N ASP A 39 -7.65 4.69 1.47
CA ASP A 39 -9.05 4.69 1.89
C ASP A 39 -9.65 3.27 1.99
N SER A 40 -8.84 2.24 1.73
CA SER A 40 -9.28 0.85 1.78
C SER A 40 -8.81 0.10 3.01
N ARG A 41 -9.52 -0.99 3.28
CA ARG A 41 -9.15 -1.93 4.34
C ARG A 41 -7.90 -2.67 3.93
N SER A 42 -7.03 -2.96 4.90
CA SER A 42 -5.80 -3.68 4.63
C SER A 42 -5.62 -4.91 5.51
N TYR A 43 -4.95 -5.92 4.96
CA TYR A 43 -4.58 -7.15 5.66
C TYR A 43 -3.16 -7.56 5.31
N LEU A 44 -2.36 -7.89 6.32
CA LEU A 44 -0.98 -8.32 6.14
C LEU A 44 -0.93 -9.85 6.02
N TYR A 45 -0.50 -10.34 4.86
CA TYR A 45 -0.34 -11.78 4.60
C TYR A 45 1.01 -12.03 3.92
N TYR A 46 1.81 -12.96 4.46
CA TYR A 46 3.17 -13.27 3.97
C TYR A 46 4.06 -12.03 3.75
N GLY A 47 4.01 -11.06 4.68
CA GLY A 47 4.82 -9.85 4.61
C GLY A 47 4.38 -8.85 3.53
N ARG A 48 3.19 -9.04 2.93
CA ARG A 48 2.59 -8.10 1.99
C ARG A 48 1.24 -7.60 2.47
N THR A 49 1.04 -6.29 2.32
CA THR A 49 -0.23 -5.63 2.62
C THR A 49 -1.14 -5.72 1.42
N TYR A 50 -2.26 -6.42 1.59
CA TYR A 50 -3.36 -6.47 0.64
C TYR A 50 -4.44 -5.48 1.01
N PHE A 51 -5.18 -5.01 0.02
CA PHE A 51 -6.17 -3.96 0.17
C PHE A 51 -7.53 -4.44 -0.37
N PHE A 52 -8.62 -4.07 0.29
CA PHE A 52 -9.94 -4.63 0.03
C PHE A 52 -11.02 -3.56 -0.11
N GLU A 53 -11.94 -3.78 -1.05
CA GLU A 53 -13.09 -2.90 -1.29
C GLU A 53 -14.08 -2.92 -0.12
N SER A 54 -14.21 -4.05 0.57
CA SER A 54 -15.27 -4.25 1.57
C SER A 54 -14.89 -5.29 2.62
N ASN A 55 -15.60 -5.28 3.75
CA ASN A 55 -15.43 -6.29 4.82
C ASN A 55 -15.64 -7.70 4.29
N GLU A 56 -16.55 -7.84 3.31
CA GLU A 56 -16.90 -9.14 2.75
C GLU A 56 -15.74 -9.71 1.91
N THR A 57 -15.06 -8.89 1.10
CA THR A 57 -13.89 -9.34 0.32
C THR A 57 -12.70 -9.60 1.23
N GLN A 58 -12.50 -8.76 2.24
CA GLN A 58 -11.51 -8.99 3.29
C GLN A 58 -11.76 -10.32 4.02
N ALA A 59 -12.97 -10.59 4.52
CA ALA A 59 -13.29 -11.81 5.25
C ALA A 59 -13.14 -13.07 4.39
N LYS A 60 -13.52 -13.01 3.11
CA LYS A 60 -13.29 -14.11 2.15
C LYS A 60 -11.80 -14.39 1.95
N PHE A 61 -10.99 -13.33 1.87
CA PHE A 61 -9.54 -13.45 1.78
C PHE A 61 -8.94 -14.05 3.06
N GLU A 62 -9.32 -13.57 4.25
CA GLU A 62 -8.84 -14.08 5.53
C GLU A 62 -9.19 -15.56 5.74
N ALA A 63 -10.35 -16.00 5.26
CA ALA A 63 -10.76 -17.39 5.36
C ALA A 63 -9.89 -18.34 4.52
N ASN A 64 -9.47 -17.92 3.31
CA ASN A 64 -8.71 -18.75 2.38
C ASN A 64 -7.77 -17.89 1.50
N PRO A 65 -6.71 -17.29 2.05
CA PRO A 65 -5.87 -16.33 1.31
C PRO A 65 -5.08 -17.00 0.18
N GLU A 66 -4.66 -18.24 0.39
CA GLU A 66 -3.99 -19.10 -0.60
C GLU A 66 -4.79 -19.35 -1.89
N LYS A 67 -6.11 -19.12 -1.87
CA LYS A 67 -6.96 -19.19 -3.06
C LYS A 67 -6.75 -17.99 -4.00
N TYR A 68 -6.38 -16.85 -3.45
CA TYR A 68 -6.31 -15.57 -4.17
C TYR A 68 -4.87 -15.12 -4.43
N VAL A 69 -3.94 -15.50 -3.56
CA VAL A 69 -2.53 -15.10 -3.65
C VAL A 69 -1.59 -16.29 -3.49
N GLU A 70 -0.44 -16.20 -4.14
CA GLU A 70 0.70 -17.06 -3.87
C GLU A 70 1.50 -16.57 -2.67
N THR A 71 2.36 -17.43 -2.10
CA THR A 71 3.26 -17.08 -0.99
C THR A 71 4.31 -16.03 -1.39
N ASN A 72 4.63 -15.93 -2.68
CA ASN A 72 5.47 -14.85 -3.23
C ASN A 72 4.71 -13.50 -3.33
N GLY A 73 3.40 -13.54 -3.13
CA GLY A 73 2.49 -12.40 -3.11
C GLY A 73 1.81 -12.05 -4.42
N THR A 74 1.99 -12.86 -5.45
CA THR A 74 1.35 -12.69 -6.75
C THR A 74 -0.12 -13.04 -6.65
N LEU A 75 -0.98 -12.21 -7.25
CA LEU A 75 -2.40 -12.51 -7.40
C LEU A 75 -2.56 -13.67 -8.39
N LYS A 76 -3.35 -14.69 -8.01
CA LYS A 76 -3.65 -15.84 -8.87
C LYS A 76 -4.63 -15.49 -9.99
#